data_AF-A0A2S2PLG7-F1
#
_entry.id   AF-A0A2S2PLG7-F1
#
_cell.length_a   1.000
_cell.length_b   1.000
_cell.length_c   1.000
_cell.angle_alpha   90.00
_cell.angle_beta   90.00
_cell.angle_gamma   90.00
#
_symmetry.space_group_name_H-M   'P 1'
#
loop_
_entity.id
_entity.type
_entity.pdbx_description
1 polymer ?
#
loop_
_entity_poly.entity_id
_entity_poly.type
_entity_poly.pdbx_seq_one_letter_code
_entity_poly.pdbx_strand_id
1 'polypeptide(L)'
;SIKYLVVMIDKFLKWDFHIDSVIKKIRSMFGRFKTLNNILSSNNMKMVFSTIAQSVYTYKICVWGGSFDKYLDLLKTTINSLLRITFKKPFHSNTDILYNNYEL
;
A
#
# COMPACT_ATOMS: atom_id res chain seq x y z
N SER A 1 9.63 -4.83 22.45
CA SER A 1 9.73 -4.74 20.99
C SER A 1 11.15 -4.36 20.59
N ILE A 2 11.76 -5.13 19.67
CA ILE A 2 13.09 -4.87 19.10
C ILE A 2 12.91 -4.42 17.65
N LYS A 3 13.62 -3.37 17.24
CA LYS A 3 13.62 -2.88 15.86
C LYS A 3 14.70 -3.60 15.07
N TYR A 4 14.32 -4.47 14.15
CA TYR A 4 15.23 -5.16 13.24
C TYR A 4 14.81 -4.85 11.80
N LEU A 5 15.74 -4.35 10.98
CA LEU A 5 15.49 -4.04 9.56
C LEU A 5 14.25 -3.14 9.29
N VAL A 6 13.95 -2.17 10.19
CA VAL A 6 12.76 -1.28 10.12
C VAL A 6 11.44 -1.97 10.51
N VAL A 7 11.48 -3.27 10.82
CA VAL A 7 10.37 -4.02 11.40
C VAL A 7 10.48 -3.99 12.93
N MET A 8 9.36 -3.72 13.61
CA MET A 8 9.28 -3.89 15.06
C MET A 8 8.76 -5.29 15.33
N ILE A 9 9.63 -6.13 15.87
CA ILE A 9 9.30 -7.49 16.26
C ILE A 9 8.93 -7.44 17.74
N ASP A 10 7.65 -7.68 18.02
CA ASP A 10 7.17 -7.77 19.40
C ASP A 10 7.29 -9.20 19.94
N LYS A 11 7.42 -9.33 21.27
CA LYS A 11 7.67 -10.61 21.96
C LYS A 11 6.53 -11.63 21.79
N PHE A 12 5.32 -11.15 21.45
CA PHE A 12 4.15 -11.97 21.16
C PHE A 12 3.83 -12.11 19.67
N LEU A 13 4.72 -11.66 18.77
CA LEU A 13 4.46 -11.57 17.32
C LEU A 13 3.14 -10.84 16.98
N LYS A 14 2.69 -9.91 17.83
CA LYS A 14 1.53 -9.09 17.53
C LYS A 14 1.90 -8.05 16.49
N TRP A 15 1.41 -8.24 15.28
CA TRP A 15 1.69 -7.38 14.13
C TRP A 15 0.80 -6.13 14.07
N ASP A 16 -0.20 -6.01 14.93
CA ASP A 16 -1.22 -4.94 14.92
C ASP A 16 -0.59 -3.54 14.87
N PHE A 17 0.33 -3.24 15.80
CA PHE A 17 1.03 -1.95 15.84
C PHE A 17 1.91 -1.71 14.61
N HIS A 18 2.51 -2.78 14.08
CA HIS A 18 3.36 -2.68 12.92
C HIS A 18 2.53 -2.43 11.65
N ILE A 19 1.41 -3.14 11.49
CA ILE A 19 0.50 -2.94 10.35
C ILE A 19 -0.13 -1.54 10.38
N ASP A 20 -0.53 -1.05 11.56
CA ASP A 20 -1.04 0.32 11.69
C ASP A 20 -0.01 1.39 11.32
N SER A 21 1.25 1.22 11.75
CA SER A 21 2.35 2.10 11.34
C SER A 21 2.53 2.09 9.81
N VAL A 22 2.41 0.93 9.19
CA VAL A 22 2.48 0.80 7.74
C VAL A 22 1.32 1.48 7.04
N ILE A 23 0.09 1.29 7.52
CA ILE A 23 -1.09 1.93 6.96
C ILE A 23 -0.97 3.44 7.08
N LYS A 24 -0.48 3.97 8.21
CA LYS A 24 -0.18 5.40 8.37
C LYS A 24 0.87 5.88 7.36
N LYS A 25 1.92 5.09 7.11
CA LYS A 25 2.95 5.42 6.11
C LYS A 25 2.40 5.43 4.68
N ILE A 26 1.56 4.45 4.33
CA ILE A 26 0.86 4.40 3.04
C ILE A 26 -0.09 5.60 2.91
N ARG A 27 -0.87 5.92 3.94
CA ARG A 27 -1.75 7.10 3.95
C ARG A 27 -0.97 8.41 3.79
N SER A 28 0.22 8.54 4.38
CA SER A 28 1.09 9.70 4.17
C SER A 28 1.53 9.84 2.70
N MET A 29 1.65 8.72 1.97
CA MET A 29 1.95 8.77 0.54
C MET A 29 0.78 9.32 -0.29
N PHE A 30 -0.47 9.26 0.18
CA PHE A 30 -1.63 9.75 -0.59
C PHE A 30 -1.47 11.20 -1.02
N GLY A 31 -1.00 12.07 -0.12
CA GLY A 31 -0.76 13.48 -0.43
C GLY A 31 0.29 13.65 -1.53
N ARG A 32 1.38 12.87 -1.45
CA ARG A 32 2.47 12.91 -2.44
C ARG A 32 2.00 12.43 -3.81
N PHE A 33 1.28 11.32 -3.85
CA PHE A 33 0.69 10.78 -5.08
C PHE A 33 -0.32 11.75 -5.69
N LYS A 34 -1.13 12.45 -4.88
CA LYS A 34 -2.06 13.46 -5.37
C LYS A 34 -1.34 14.63 -6.05
N THR A 35 -0.25 15.12 -5.47
CA THR A 35 0.58 16.19 -6.08
C THR A 35 1.26 15.70 -7.35
N LEU A 36 1.85 14.50 -7.32
CA LEU A 36 2.51 13.88 -8.47
C LEU A 36 1.55 13.67 -9.64
N ASN A 37 0.28 13.34 -9.36
CA ASN A 37 -0.75 13.14 -10.37
C ASN A 37 -1.23 14.44 -11.09
N ASN A 38 -0.84 15.60 -10.57
CA ASN A 38 -1.01 16.87 -11.29
C ASN A 38 0.16 17.18 -12.23
N ILE A 39 1.31 16.53 -12.04
CA ILE A 39 2.57 16.84 -12.73
C ILE A 39 2.91 15.75 -13.77
N LEU A 40 2.64 14.49 -13.46
CA LEU A 40 3.04 13.32 -14.25
C LEU A 40 1.89 12.76 -15.08
N SER A 41 2.24 12.25 -16.27
CA SER A 41 1.35 11.45 -17.12
C SER A 41 1.03 10.08 -16.48
N SER A 42 -0.09 9.48 -16.85
CA SER A 42 -0.61 8.21 -16.30
C SER A 42 0.43 7.07 -16.33
N ASN A 43 1.25 7.00 -17.40
CA ASN A 43 2.26 5.95 -17.53
C ASN A 43 3.41 6.11 -16.52
N ASN A 44 3.88 7.33 -16.30
CA ASN A 44 4.93 7.59 -15.32
C ASN A 44 4.41 7.41 -13.89
N MET A 45 3.13 7.75 -13.64
CA MET A 45 2.51 7.46 -12.35
C MET A 45 2.39 5.97 -12.06
N LYS A 46 2.08 5.14 -13.06
CA LYS A 46 2.12 3.68 -12.92
C LYS A 46 3.51 3.20 -12.48
N MET A 47 4.57 3.68 -13.14
CA MET A 47 5.94 3.32 -12.79
C MET A 47 6.32 3.76 -11.37
N VAL A 48 5.95 4.98 -10.96
CA VAL A 48 6.19 5.50 -9.60
C VAL A 48 5.41 4.68 -8.56
N PHE A 49 4.19 4.27 -8.88
CA PHE A 49 3.39 3.40 -8.01
C PHE A 49 4.03 2.02 -7.84
N SER A 50 4.39 1.34 -8.92
CA SER A 50 5.03 0.02 -8.88
C SER A 50 6.40 0.05 -8.18
N THR A 51 7.18 1.12 -8.36
CA THR A 51 8.50 1.22 -7.70
C THR A 51 8.39 1.50 -6.20
N ILE A 52 7.46 2.37 -5.78
CA ILE A 52 7.37 2.80 -4.36
C ILE A 52 6.35 1.98 -3.58
N ALA A 53 5.10 1.91 -4.04
CA ALA A 53 4.04 1.28 -3.27
C ALA A 53 4.19 -0.25 -3.27
N GLN A 54 4.47 -0.85 -4.44
CA GLN A 54 4.60 -2.30 -4.60
C GLN A 54 5.83 -2.89 -3.94
N SER A 55 6.99 -2.23 -4.02
CA SER A 55 8.15 -2.66 -3.22
C SER A 55 7.86 -2.64 -1.70
N VAL A 56 7.15 -1.61 -1.23
CA VAL A 56 6.83 -1.45 0.19
C VAL A 56 5.83 -2.49 0.69
N TYR A 57 4.75 -2.77 -0.04
CA TYR A 57 3.77 -3.77 0.42
C TYR A 57 4.29 -5.20 0.25
N THR A 58 5.02 -5.52 -0.84
CA THR A 58 5.54 -6.88 -1.07
C THR A 58 6.51 -7.30 0.04
N TYR A 59 7.45 -6.42 0.39
CA TYR A 59 8.37 -6.68 1.52
C TYR A 59 7.62 -6.94 2.82
N LYS A 60 6.54 -6.19 3.08
CA LYS A 60 5.77 -6.27 4.32
C LYS A 60 4.84 -7.47 4.36
N ILE A 61 4.26 -7.89 3.24
CA ILE A 61 3.46 -9.11 3.14
C ILE A 61 4.32 -10.32 3.48
N CYS A 62 5.57 -10.38 3.01
CA CYS A 62 6.50 -11.46 3.39
C CYS A 62 6.71 -11.55 4.90
N VAL A 63 6.71 -10.42 5.60
CA VAL A 63 6.85 -10.36 7.07
C VAL A 63 5.55 -10.76 7.78
N TRP A 64 4.39 -10.60 7.13
CA TRP A 64 3.05 -10.79 7.73
C TRP A 64 2.35 -12.09 7.33
N GLY A 65 3.07 -13.06 6.75
CA GLY A 65 2.50 -14.32 6.26
C GLY A 65 1.68 -15.15 7.25
N GLY A 66 1.61 -14.76 8.54
CA GLY A 66 0.73 -15.34 9.57
C GLY A 66 -0.08 -14.31 10.37
N SER A 67 -0.34 -13.11 9.84
CA SER A 67 -1.16 -12.08 10.51
C SER A 67 -2.66 -12.29 10.29
N PHE A 68 -3.50 -11.71 11.17
CA PHE A 68 -4.96 -11.80 11.07
C PHE A 68 -5.50 -11.17 9.76
N ASP A 69 -6.49 -11.84 9.16
CA ASP A 69 -7.13 -11.46 7.90
C ASP A 69 -7.69 -10.03 7.91
N LYS A 70 -8.25 -9.59 9.03
CA LYS A 70 -8.80 -8.23 9.20
C LYS A 70 -7.80 -7.14 8.85
N TYR A 71 -6.53 -7.31 9.21
CA TYR A 71 -5.50 -6.32 8.93
C TYR A 71 -5.00 -6.38 7.48
N LEU A 72 -4.99 -7.58 6.89
CA LEU A 72 -4.72 -7.76 5.46
C LEU A 72 -5.81 -7.09 4.61
N ASP A 73 -7.07 -7.20 5.02
CA ASP A 73 -8.20 -6.55 4.35
C ASP A 73 -8.13 -5.02 4.46
N LEU A 74 -7.74 -4.50 5.63
CA LEU A 74 -7.53 -3.06 5.82
C LEU A 74 -6.37 -2.54 4.94
N LEU A 75 -5.29 -3.31 4.83
CA LEU A 75 -4.17 -3.01 3.95
C LEU A 75 -4.61 -2.99 2.48
N LYS A 76 -5.28 -4.05 2.00
CA LYS A 76 -5.81 -4.16 0.64
C LYS A 76 -6.72 -2.97 0.32
N THR A 77 -7.64 -2.63 1.20
CA THR A 77 -8.55 -1.47 1.03
C THR A 77 -7.78 -0.16 0.92
N THR A 78 -6.73 0.02 1.71
CA THR A 78 -5.88 1.22 1.67
C THR A 78 -5.07 1.30 0.37
N ILE A 79 -4.51 0.19 -0.10
CA ILE A 79 -3.79 0.11 -1.38
C ILE A 79 -4.74 0.40 -2.55
N ASN A 80 -5.93 -0.20 -2.56
CA ASN A 80 -6.96 0.04 -3.57
C ASN A 80 -7.35 1.52 -3.63
N SER A 81 -7.45 2.18 -2.47
CA SER A 81 -7.72 3.61 -2.39
C SER A 81 -6.57 4.45 -2.97
N LEU A 82 -5.31 4.09 -2.68
CA LEU A 82 -4.13 4.75 -3.25
C LEU A 82 -4.09 4.61 -4.77
N LEU A 83 -4.40 3.42 -5.28
CA LEU A 83 -4.42 3.12 -6.70
C LEU A 83 -5.48 3.97 -7.42
N ARG A 84 -6.68 4.09 -6.84
CA ARG A 84 -7.73 4.99 -7.37
C ARG A 84 -7.30 6.45 -7.41
N ILE A 85 -6.61 6.94 -6.38
CA ILE A 85 -6.07 8.31 -6.35
C ILE A 85 -5.01 8.51 -7.43
N THR A 86 -4.17 7.50 -7.66
CA THR A 86 -3.12 7.51 -8.67
C THR A 86 -3.69 7.59 -10.09
N PHE A 87 -4.80 6.90 -10.36
CA PHE A 87 -5.42 6.86 -11.70
C PHE A 87 -6.67 7.75 -11.85
N LYS A 88 -6.97 8.61 -10.88
CA LYS A 88 -8.17 9.49 -10.86
C LYS A 88 -9.48 8.72 -11.13
N LYS A 89 -9.59 7.49 -10.62
CA LYS A 89 -10.77 6.64 -10.83
C LYS A 89 -11.82 6.85 -9.72
N PRO A 90 -13.12 6.72 -10.04
CA PRO A 90 -14.18 6.89 -9.06
C PRO A 90 -14.11 5.83 -7.96
N PHE A 91 -14.61 6.18 -6.77
CA PHE A 91 -14.50 5.35 -5.55
C PHE A 91 -15.19 3.98 -5.67
N HIS A 92 -16.06 3.78 -6.65
CA HIS A 92 -16.78 2.52 -6.88
C HIS A 92 -16.22 1.70 -8.04
N SER A 93 -15.07 2.09 -8.62
CA SER A 93 -14.47 1.32 -9.72
C SER A 93 -14.01 -0.06 -9.24
N ASN A 94 -14.33 -1.11 -10.02
CA ASN A 94 -13.87 -2.46 -9.74
C ASN A 94 -12.32 -2.49 -9.70
N THR A 95 -11.77 -2.97 -8.59
CA THR A 95 -10.34 -3.07 -8.36
C THR A 95 -9.68 -4.13 -9.23
N ASP A 96 -10.38 -5.21 -9.55
CA ASP A 96 -9.85 -6.31 -10.38
C ASP A 96 -9.58 -5.83 -11.81
N ILE A 97 -10.45 -4.95 -12.30
CA ILE A 97 -10.27 -4.27 -13.59
C ILE A 97 -9.04 -3.35 -13.54
N LEU A 98 -8.73 -2.73 -12.39
CA LEU A 98 -7.54 -1.88 -12.27
C LEU A 98 -6.25 -2.71 -12.22
N TYR A 99 -6.21 -3.80 -11.46
CA TYR A 99 -5.05 -4.69 -11.45
C TYR A 99 -4.78 -5.28 -12.84
N ASN A 100 -5.82 -5.75 -13.54
CA ASN A 100 -5.69 -6.29 -14.89
C ASN A 100 -5.27 -5.24 -15.94
N ASN A 101 -5.84 -4.04 -15.91
CA ASN A 101 -5.48 -2.98 -16.87
C ASN A 101 -4.06 -2.43 -16.65
N TYR A 102 -3.55 -2.54 -15.44
CA TYR A 102 -2.23 -2.03 -15.08
C TYR A 102 -1.21 -3.14 -14.82
N GLU A 103 -1.51 -4.40 -15.14
CA GLU A 103 -0.58 -5.55 -14.97
C GLU A 103 0.15 -5.53 -13.61
N LEU A 104 -0.59 -5.21 -12.55
CA LEU A 104 -0.07 -5.09 -11.18
C LEU A 104 -0.21 -6.39 -10.40
#